data_AF-A0A1F7FQP8-F1
#
_entry.id   AF-A0A1F7FQP8-F1
#
_cell.length_a   1.000
_cell.length_b   1.000
_cell.length_c   1.000
_cell.angle_alpha   90.00
_cell.angle_beta   90.00
_cell.angle_gamma   90.00
#
_symmetry.space_group_name_H-M   'P 1'
#
loop_
_entity.id
_entity.type
_entity.pdbx_description
1 polymer ?
#
loop_
_entity_poly.entity_id
_entity_poly.type
_entity_poly.pdbx_seq_one_letter_code
_entity_poly.pdbx_strand_id
1 'polypeptide(L)'
;MTKSNFTSAKCRAASVAVIAVVIVLVAFVSSCIQSLHPIYTDETLTFEKALLGAWTSTAGDKPNTWEFAEAGENSYSLVITESDGKTGKFIAHLAKVGEVMFLDLYPEKLETDSAGFYGWHFLSVHTFAVVERIDEDEFAIRNIIIDWVKEYLKANPTAIAHEWVGDFPVFTASPEELQEFHMNHLATEGAFSGPLEFVRKQG
;
A
#
# COMPACT_ATOMS: atom_id res chain seq x y z
N MET A 1 70.39 23.14 26.09
CA MET A 1 70.03 22.65 27.44
C MET A 1 68.50 22.65 27.52
N THR A 2 67.78 21.60 27.09
CA THR A 2 67.29 20.44 27.89
C THR A 2 66.64 20.86 29.22
N LYS A 3 65.35 20.60 29.49
CA LYS A 3 64.61 19.32 29.56
C LYS A 3 63.12 19.58 29.18
N SER A 4 62.45 18.80 28.32
CA SER A 4 61.90 17.45 28.53
C SER A 4 61.04 17.31 29.80
N ASN A 5 59.72 17.16 29.64
CA ASN A 5 58.95 16.14 30.37
C ASN A 5 57.72 15.72 29.55
N PHE A 6 57.44 14.42 29.66
CA PHE A 6 56.69 13.57 28.75
C PHE A 6 55.35 13.18 29.40
N THR A 7 54.37 12.86 28.54
CA THR A 7 53.29 11.86 28.69
C THR A 7 52.10 12.04 29.64
N SER A 8 50.91 11.93 29.00
CA SER A 8 49.92 10.83 29.16
C SER A 8 48.55 11.17 29.78
N ALA A 9 47.58 11.24 28.85
CA ALA A 9 46.36 10.42 28.81
C ALA A 9 45.14 10.72 29.71
N LYS A 10 44.03 10.96 28.97
CA LYS A 10 42.71 10.30 29.03
C LYS A 10 41.52 11.01 29.69
N CYS A 11 40.46 11.01 28.88
CA CYS A 11 39.04 10.83 29.19
C CYS A 11 38.29 11.95 29.91
N ARG A 12 37.41 12.60 29.14
CA ARG A 12 35.95 12.64 29.39
C ARG A 12 35.27 13.03 28.07
N ALA A 13 34.90 12.02 27.29
CA ALA A 13 33.55 11.47 27.25
C ALA A 13 32.63 12.33 26.37
N ALA A 14 32.56 11.92 25.11
CA ALA A 14 31.53 12.28 24.16
C ALA A 14 30.16 11.83 24.69
N SER A 15 29.26 12.78 24.94
CA SER A 15 27.87 12.48 25.31
C SER A 15 26.92 13.61 24.89
N VAL A 16 26.95 14.04 23.62
CA VAL A 16 25.87 14.90 23.07
C VAL A 16 25.46 14.48 21.65
N ALA A 17 26.17 13.58 20.98
CA ALA A 17 25.94 13.27 19.56
C ALA A 17 25.24 11.92 19.27
N VAL A 18 24.45 11.37 20.21
CA VAL A 18 23.82 10.04 20.04
C VAL A 18 22.28 10.06 20.08
N ILE A 19 21.64 11.21 20.36
CA ILE A 19 20.17 11.26 20.54
C ILE A 19 19.40 11.61 19.24
N ALA A 20 20.07 11.91 18.12
CA ALA A 20 19.41 12.30 16.87
C ALA A 20 19.52 11.27 15.73
N VAL A 21 19.78 9.99 16.02
CA VAL A 21 19.99 8.94 14.99
C VAL A 21 19.02 7.74 15.14
N VAL A 22 18.00 7.82 15.98
CA VAL A 22 17.14 6.64 16.30
C VAL A 22 15.76 6.64 15.61
N ILE A 23 15.40 7.61 14.75
CA ILE A 23 14.09 7.61 14.06
C ILE A 23 14.26 7.56 12.54
N VAL A 24 15.01 6.57 12.05
CA VAL A 24 14.88 6.06 10.68
C VAL A 24 15.03 4.52 10.73
N LEU A 25 14.34 3.89 11.68
CA LEU A 25 13.88 2.52 11.47
C LEU A 25 12.67 2.68 10.56
N VAL A 26 12.92 2.68 9.25
CA VAL A 26 11.89 2.62 8.23
C VAL A 26 11.04 1.41 8.58
N ALA A 27 9.88 1.70 9.14
CA ALA A 27 8.86 0.75 9.46
C ALA A 27 8.60 -0.07 8.20
N PHE A 28 8.64 -1.39 8.33
CA PHE A 28 7.93 -2.27 7.42
C PHE A 28 6.44 -2.01 7.65
N VAL A 29 5.96 -0.86 7.19
CA VAL A 29 4.54 -0.51 7.29
C VAL A 29 3.85 -1.41 6.28
N SER A 30 3.14 -2.41 6.79
CA SER A 30 2.20 -3.19 6.01
C SER A 30 1.05 -2.28 5.60
N SER A 31 1.26 -1.44 4.59
CA SER A 31 0.31 -0.44 4.13
C SER A 31 -0.70 -1.06 3.18
N CYS A 32 -1.64 -1.84 3.70
CA CYS A 32 -2.82 -2.33 2.98
C CYS A 32 -3.91 -2.63 4.02
N ILE A 33 -5.01 -1.90 4.00
CA ILE A 33 -6.22 -2.31 4.73
C ILE A 33 -7.04 -3.25 3.84
N GLN A 34 -7.62 -4.28 4.43
CA GLN A 34 -8.47 -5.24 3.72
C GLN A 34 -9.94 -4.85 3.85
N SER A 35 -10.72 -5.11 2.81
CA SER A 35 -12.17 -4.86 2.77
C SER A 35 -12.91 -6.03 2.14
N LEU A 36 -14.09 -6.36 2.67
CA LEU A 36 -14.99 -7.33 2.04
C LEU A 36 -15.74 -6.77 0.83
N HIS A 37 -15.82 -5.44 0.73
CA HIS A 37 -16.50 -4.74 -0.35
C HIS A 37 -15.51 -3.88 -1.15
N PRO A 38 -15.76 -3.68 -2.46
CA PRO A 38 -14.92 -2.83 -3.29
C PRO A 38 -15.00 -1.36 -2.86
N ILE A 39 -14.00 -0.56 -3.24
CA ILE A 39 -14.05 0.91 -3.08
C ILE A 39 -14.95 1.58 -4.13
N TYR A 40 -15.42 0.85 -5.15
CA TYR A 40 -16.15 1.41 -6.29
C TYR A 40 -17.64 1.04 -6.29
N THR A 41 -18.40 1.87 -6.99
CA THR A 41 -19.77 1.61 -7.42
C THR A 41 -19.81 1.68 -8.94
N ASP A 42 -20.89 1.23 -9.58
CA ASP A 42 -21.07 1.35 -11.03
C ASP A 42 -20.95 2.80 -11.51
N GLU A 43 -21.33 3.78 -10.68
CA GLU A 43 -21.29 5.21 -11.00
C GLU A 43 -19.89 5.82 -10.88
N THR A 44 -19.01 5.21 -10.06
CA THR A 44 -17.65 5.72 -9.83
C THR A 44 -16.60 5.01 -10.67
N LEU A 45 -16.94 3.90 -11.35
CA LEU A 45 -16.01 3.19 -12.23
C LEU A 45 -15.49 4.08 -13.36
N THR A 46 -14.19 4.01 -13.59
CA THR A 46 -13.50 4.70 -14.69
C THR A 46 -12.43 3.81 -15.29
N PHE A 47 -11.90 4.20 -16.45
CA PHE A 47 -10.84 3.49 -17.14
C PHE A 47 -9.82 4.44 -17.73
N GLU A 48 -8.55 4.24 -17.38
CA GLU A 48 -7.40 4.98 -17.88
C GLU A 48 -6.50 4.07 -18.73
N LYS A 49 -6.42 4.36 -20.03
CA LYS A 49 -5.56 3.61 -20.97
C LYS A 49 -4.07 3.75 -20.65
N ALA A 50 -3.68 4.88 -20.07
CA ALA A 50 -2.29 5.14 -19.70
C ALA A 50 -1.76 4.11 -18.69
N LEU A 51 -2.62 3.53 -17.85
CA LEU A 51 -2.25 2.51 -16.86
C LEU A 51 -1.87 1.15 -17.49
N LEU A 52 -2.26 0.88 -18.74
CA LEU A 52 -1.97 -0.37 -19.41
C LEU A 52 -0.46 -0.59 -19.60
N GLY A 53 -0.04 -1.86 -19.56
CA GLY A 53 1.34 -2.29 -19.75
C GLY A 53 2.05 -2.66 -18.46
N ALA A 54 3.38 -2.84 -18.55
CA ALA A 54 4.22 -3.28 -17.45
C ALA A 54 4.94 -2.11 -16.77
N TRP A 55 4.94 -2.13 -15.46
CA TRP A 55 5.49 -1.12 -14.57
C TRP A 55 6.45 -1.76 -13.57
N THR A 56 7.54 -1.09 -13.23
CA THR A 56 8.47 -1.55 -12.19
C THR A 56 8.46 -0.56 -11.04
N SER A 57 8.21 -1.04 -9.82
CA SER A 57 8.28 -0.18 -8.65
C SER A 57 9.72 0.27 -8.42
N THR A 58 9.89 1.55 -8.08
CA THR A 58 11.20 2.14 -7.79
C THR A 58 11.47 2.23 -6.29
N ALA A 59 10.54 1.78 -5.45
CA ALA A 59 10.66 1.85 -4.00
C ALA A 59 11.27 0.58 -3.39
N GLY A 60 12.30 0.77 -2.56
CA GLY A 60 12.93 -0.29 -1.74
C GLY A 60 13.99 -1.14 -2.45
N ASP A 61 14.64 -2.03 -1.70
CA ASP A 61 15.71 -2.92 -2.19
C ASP A 61 15.19 -4.07 -3.07
N LYS A 62 13.87 -4.21 -3.21
CA LYS A 62 13.18 -5.32 -3.85
C LYS A 62 12.09 -4.80 -4.78
N PRO A 63 12.44 -4.40 -6.02
CA PRO A 63 11.45 -3.97 -6.99
C PRO A 63 10.50 -5.12 -7.32
N ASN A 64 9.23 -4.78 -7.55
CA ASN A 64 8.23 -5.67 -8.11
C ASN A 64 7.73 -5.13 -9.46
N THR A 65 7.18 -6.00 -10.30
CA THR A 65 6.60 -5.63 -11.59
C THR A 65 5.09 -5.75 -11.53
N TRP A 66 4.37 -4.75 -12.01
CA TRP A 66 2.92 -4.73 -12.14
C TRP A 66 2.57 -4.65 -13.62
N GLU A 67 1.84 -5.63 -14.13
CA GLU A 67 1.44 -5.69 -15.54
C GLU A 67 -0.07 -5.65 -15.66
N PHE A 68 -0.58 -4.53 -16.20
CA PHE A 68 -2.00 -4.29 -16.44
C PHE A 68 -2.34 -4.60 -17.89
N ALA A 69 -3.42 -5.37 -18.09
CA ALA A 69 -4.05 -5.56 -19.40
C ALA A 69 -5.56 -5.32 -19.28
N GLU A 70 -6.18 -4.89 -20.37
CA GLU A 70 -7.62 -4.65 -20.43
C GLU A 70 -8.38 -5.97 -20.23
N ALA A 71 -9.36 -5.97 -19.31
CA ALA A 71 -10.14 -7.16 -18.96
C ALA A 71 -11.62 -6.81 -18.78
N GLY A 72 -12.31 -6.57 -19.90
CA GLY A 72 -13.73 -6.21 -19.91
C GLY A 72 -13.96 -4.71 -19.73
N GLU A 73 -15.20 -4.33 -19.45
CA GLU A 73 -15.59 -2.92 -19.29
C GLU A 73 -15.09 -2.38 -17.95
N ASN A 74 -14.33 -1.28 -17.98
CA ASN A 74 -13.76 -0.60 -16.80
C ASN A 74 -12.94 -1.49 -15.84
N SER A 75 -12.31 -2.54 -16.36
CA SER A 75 -11.60 -3.54 -15.58
C SER A 75 -10.25 -3.88 -16.21
N TYR A 76 -9.31 -4.25 -15.35
CA TYR A 76 -7.97 -4.68 -15.72
C TYR A 76 -7.68 -6.06 -15.14
N SER A 77 -7.02 -6.92 -15.91
CA SER A 77 -6.25 -8.02 -15.34
C SER A 77 -4.90 -7.46 -14.90
N LEU A 78 -4.51 -7.74 -13.68
CA LEU A 78 -3.22 -7.32 -13.11
C LEU A 78 -2.41 -8.55 -12.70
N VAL A 79 -1.18 -8.63 -13.18
CA VAL A 79 -0.18 -9.58 -12.69
C VAL A 79 0.88 -8.82 -11.91
N ILE A 80 1.04 -9.15 -10.63
CA ILE A 80 2.12 -8.65 -9.79
C ILE A 80 3.19 -9.72 -9.69
N THR A 81 4.43 -9.39 -10.06
CA THR A 81 5.61 -10.24 -9.93
C THR A 81 6.55 -9.66 -8.88
N GLU A 82 6.76 -10.38 -7.78
CA GLU A 82 7.69 -10.00 -6.72
C GLU A 82 9.15 -10.19 -7.15
N SER A 83 10.07 -9.57 -6.42
CA SER A 83 11.52 -9.65 -6.68
C SER A 83 12.08 -11.09 -6.68
N ASP A 84 11.42 -12.01 -5.98
CA ASP A 84 11.81 -13.43 -5.92
C ASP A 84 11.16 -14.30 -7.02
N GLY A 85 10.41 -13.67 -7.95
CA GLY A 85 9.75 -14.30 -9.08
C GLY A 85 8.37 -14.88 -8.77
N LYS A 86 7.87 -14.79 -7.52
CA LYS A 86 6.48 -15.16 -7.22
C LYS A 86 5.53 -14.22 -7.94
N THR A 87 4.41 -14.78 -8.40
CA THR A 87 3.39 -14.03 -9.11
C THR A 87 2.03 -14.16 -8.43
N GLY A 88 1.27 -13.07 -8.44
CA GLY A 88 -0.13 -13.02 -8.04
C GLY A 88 -0.97 -12.40 -9.16
N LYS A 89 -2.17 -12.94 -9.38
CA LYS A 89 -3.13 -12.42 -10.35
C LYS A 89 -4.28 -11.74 -9.64
N PHE A 90 -4.70 -10.61 -10.17
CA PHE A 90 -5.73 -9.77 -9.61
C PHE A 90 -6.64 -9.27 -10.73
N ILE A 91 -7.90 -9.05 -10.39
CA ILE A 91 -8.76 -8.12 -11.10
C ILE A 91 -8.59 -6.76 -10.44
N ALA A 92 -8.36 -5.73 -11.25
CA ALA A 92 -8.22 -4.37 -10.77
C ALA A 92 -9.25 -3.45 -11.41
N HIS A 93 -9.71 -2.46 -10.64
CA HIS A 93 -10.64 -1.43 -11.09
C HIS A 93 -10.15 -0.05 -10.68
N LEU A 94 -10.44 0.97 -11.49
CA LEU A 94 -10.27 2.35 -11.10
C LEU A 94 -11.62 2.94 -10.71
N ALA A 95 -11.65 3.70 -9.62
CA ALA A 95 -12.82 4.43 -9.14
C ALA A 95 -12.49 5.92 -9.05
N LYS A 96 -13.30 6.80 -9.64
CA LYS A 96 -13.17 8.25 -9.52
C LYS A 96 -14.27 8.82 -8.63
N VAL A 97 -13.88 9.41 -7.51
CA VAL A 97 -14.76 10.04 -6.52
C VAL A 97 -14.37 11.52 -6.40
N GLY A 98 -15.15 12.39 -7.05
CA GLY A 98 -14.74 13.78 -7.26
C GLY A 98 -13.45 13.85 -8.07
N GLU A 99 -12.42 14.48 -7.51
CA GLU A 99 -11.09 14.60 -8.14
C GLU A 99 -10.13 13.47 -7.75
N VAL A 100 -10.54 12.57 -6.85
CA VAL A 100 -9.68 11.53 -6.30
C VAL A 100 -9.93 10.23 -7.03
N MET A 101 -8.84 9.56 -7.41
CA MET A 101 -8.89 8.27 -8.06
C MET A 101 -8.38 7.19 -7.10
N PHE A 102 -9.09 6.07 -7.03
CA PHE A 102 -8.71 4.89 -6.29
C PHE A 102 -8.39 3.74 -7.25
N LEU A 103 -7.40 2.95 -6.91
CA LEU A 103 -7.11 1.65 -7.53
C LEU A 103 -7.54 0.56 -6.56
N ASP A 104 -8.52 -0.24 -6.96
CA ASP A 104 -9.01 -1.42 -6.24
C ASP A 104 -8.37 -2.68 -6.80
N LEU A 105 -7.86 -3.55 -5.93
CA LEU A 105 -7.26 -4.83 -6.26
C LEU A 105 -8.04 -5.95 -5.59
N TYR A 106 -8.45 -6.95 -6.38
CA TYR A 106 -9.12 -8.15 -5.89
C TYR A 106 -8.41 -9.39 -6.45
N PRO A 107 -7.89 -10.30 -5.59
CA PRO A 107 -7.14 -11.46 -6.09
C PRO A 107 -8.06 -12.39 -6.88
N GLU A 108 -7.60 -12.77 -8.07
CA GLU A 108 -8.25 -13.84 -8.82
C GLU A 108 -8.22 -15.12 -7.97
N LYS A 109 -9.30 -15.90 -8.07
CA LYS A 109 -9.39 -17.16 -7.34
C LYS A 109 -8.20 -18.03 -7.73
N LEU A 110 -7.48 -18.55 -6.74
CA LEU A 110 -6.44 -19.54 -6.97
C LEU A 110 -7.07 -20.76 -7.65
N GLU A 111 -6.79 -20.95 -8.94
CA GLU A 111 -7.16 -22.17 -9.67
C GLU A 111 -6.28 -23.33 -9.21
N THR A 112 -6.54 -23.80 -8.00
CA THR A 112 -5.97 -25.05 -7.50
C THR A 112 -7.11 -26.01 -7.21
N ASP A 113 -7.43 -26.86 -8.20
CA ASP A 113 -8.34 -28.00 -8.05
C ASP A 113 -7.97 -28.89 -6.85
N SER A 114 -6.71 -28.81 -6.39
CA SER A 114 -6.16 -29.52 -5.24
C SER A 114 -6.54 -28.93 -3.87
N ALA A 115 -7.09 -27.71 -3.79
CA ALA A 115 -7.39 -27.11 -2.49
C ALA A 115 -8.68 -27.67 -1.86
N GLY A 116 -9.60 -28.21 -2.67
CA GLY A 116 -10.82 -28.88 -2.19
C GLY A 116 -11.58 -28.08 -1.11
N PHE A 117 -12.01 -28.76 -0.05
CA PHE A 117 -12.69 -28.13 1.08
C PHE A 117 -11.80 -27.12 1.83
N TYR A 118 -10.47 -27.32 1.87
CA TYR A 118 -9.55 -26.36 2.49
C TYR A 118 -9.52 -25.03 1.74
N GLY A 119 -9.44 -25.07 0.41
CA GLY A 119 -9.52 -23.90 -0.47
C GLY A 119 -10.81 -23.11 -0.30
N TRP A 120 -11.93 -23.80 -0.03
CA TRP A 120 -13.23 -23.18 0.20
C TRP A 120 -13.27 -22.27 1.45
N HIS A 121 -12.35 -22.46 2.40
CA HIS A 121 -12.26 -21.61 3.60
C HIS A 121 -11.50 -20.29 3.35
N PHE A 122 -10.90 -20.11 2.17
CA PHE A 122 -10.27 -18.84 1.83
C PHE A 122 -11.27 -17.91 1.16
N LEU A 123 -11.37 -16.72 1.73
CA LEU A 123 -12.14 -15.62 1.17
C LEU A 123 -11.16 -14.58 0.60
N SER A 124 -11.28 -14.30 -0.69
CA SER A 124 -10.59 -13.17 -1.31
C SER A 124 -11.17 -11.86 -0.78
N VAL A 125 -10.31 -10.87 -0.58
CA VAL A 125 -10.68 -9.54 -0.07
C VAL A 125 -10.09 -8.46 -0.96
N HIS A 126 -10.73 -7.29 -0.94
CA HIS A 126 -10.25 -6.11 -1.63
C HIS A 126 -9.14 -5.43 -0.84
N THR A 127 -8.19 -4.86 -1.56
CA THR A 127 -7.33 -3.78 -1.07
C THR A 127 -7.39 -2.63 -2.05
N PHE A 128 -7.24 -1.41 -1.58
CA PHE A 128 -7.28 -0.25 -2.47
C PHE A 128 -6.28 0.83 -2.06
N ALA A 129 -5.85 1.59 -3.04
CA ALA A 129 -4.88 2.67 -2.92
C ALA A 129 -5.41 3.94 -3.58
N VAL A 130 -4.96 5.10 -3.11
CA VAL A 130 -5.17 6.37 -3.81
C VAL A 130 -4.16 6.47 -4.94
N VAL A 131 -4.63 6.78 -6.15
CA VAL A 131 -3.78 7.05 -7.31
C VAL A 131 -3.36 8.51 -7.27
N GLU A 132 -2.05 8.76 -7.17
CA GLU A 132 -1.48 10.11 -7.16
C GLU A 132 -1.23 10.63 -8.57
N ARG A 133 -0.76 9.76 -9.46
CA ARG A 133 -0.55 10.08 -10.87
C ARG A 133 -0.62 8.84 -11.75
N ILE A 134 -1.07 9.07 -12.98
CA ILE A 134 -0.93 8.14 -14.12
C ILE A 134 -0.49 8.99 -15.31
N ASP A 135 0.74 8.81 -15.75
CA ASP A 135 1.35 9.46 -16.89
C ASP A 135 1.77 8.43 -17.95
N GLU A 136 2.39 8.89 -19.04
CA GLU A 136 2.88 7.99 -20.08
C GLU A 136 3.97 7.05 -19.54
N ASP A 137 4.93 7.54 -18.75
CA ASP A 137 6.07 6.74 -18.28
C ASP A 137 6.10 6.50 -16.78
N GLU A 138 5.19 7.13 -16.02
CA GLU A 138 5.16 7.05 -14.56
C GLU A 138 3.75 6.78 -14.01
N PHE A 139 3.69 6.06 -12.91
CA PHE A 139 2.47 5.77 -12.16
C PHE A 139 2.80 5.77 -10.67
N ALA A 140 1.88 6.26 -9.83
CA ALA A 140 2.09 6.21 -8.39
C ALA A 140 0.82 6.10 -7.58
N ILE A 141 0.96 5.44 -6.43
CA ILE A 141 -0.12 5.25 -5.48
C ILE A 141 0.31 5.58 -4.05
N ARG A 142 -0.65 5.92 -3.20
CA ARG A 142 -0.50 5.94 -1.75
C ARG A 142 -1.48 4.97 -1.12
N ASN A 143 -0.99 4.22 -0.15
CA ASN A 143 -1.82 3.30 0.62
C ASN A 143 -2.18 3.94 1.96
N ILE A 144 -3.38 3.66 2.45
CA ILE A 144 -3.70 3.95 3.85
C ILE A 144 -2.86 3.05 4.76
N ILE A 145 -2.35 3.61 5.85
CA ILE A 145 -1.45 2.92 6.76
C ILE A 145 -2.27 2.12 7.77
N ILE A 146 -2.14 0.78 7.77
CA ILE A 146 -2.94 -0.09 8.64
C ILE A 146 -2.77 0.23 10.13
N ASP A 147 -1.56 0.59 10.56
CA ASP A 147 -1.29 0.94 11.96
C ASP A 147 -2.01 2.22 12.36
N TRP A 148 -2.07 3.20 11.45
CA TRP A 148 -2.86 4.41 11.66
C TRP A 148 -4.35 4.06 11.75
N VAL A 149 -4.87 3.23 10.84
CA VAL A 149 -6.27 2.77 10.87
C VAL A 149 -6.58 2.09 12.20
N LYS A 150 -5.70 1.20 12.67
CA LYS A 150 -5.86 0.49 13.95
C LYS A 150 -5.98 1.44 15.13
N GLU A 151 -5.07 2.40 15.26
CA GLU A 151 -5.12 3.37 16.37
C GLU A 151 -6.33 4.31 16.23
N TYR A 152 -6.66 4.71 15.01
CA TYR A 152 -7.83 5.54 14.74
C TYR A 152 -9.13 4.84 15.14
N LEU A 153 -9.32 3.56 14.78
CA LEU A 153 -10.54 2.81 15.10
C LEU A 153 -10.64 2.43 16.58
N LYS A 154 -9.50 2.23 17.28
CA LYS A 154 -9.53 2.07 18.74
C LYS A 154 -10.10 3.32 19.43
N ALA A 155 -9.75 4.51 18.93
CA ALA A 155 -10.27 5.77 19.44
C ALA A 155 -11.69 6.10 18.93
N ASN A 156 -12.03 5.65 17.72
CA ASN A 156 -13.28 5.94 17.02
C ASN A 156 -13.93 4.65 16.50
N PRO A 157 -14.45 3.78 17.40
CA PRO A 157 -14.90 2.44 17.04
C PRO A 157 -16.12 2.37 16.12
N THR A 158 -16.80 3.50 15.89
CA THR A 158 -17.96 3.59 14.99
C THR A 158 -17.68 4.42 13.74
N ALA A 159 -16.42 4.78 13.46
CA ALA A 159 -16.10 5.68 12.36
C ALA A 159 -16.32 5.08 10.96
N ILE A 160 -16.25 3.76 10.86
CA ILE A 160 -16.56 2.97 9.66
C ILE A 160 -16.91 1.55 10.10
N ALA A 161 -17.82 0.88 9.39
CA ALA A 161 -18.13 -0.52 9.66
C ALA A 161 -16.90 -1.41 9.40
N HIS A 162 -16.52 -2.16 10.42
CA HIS A 162 -15.36 -3.05 10.40
C HIS A 162 -15.55 -4.19 11.39
N GLU A 163 -14.82 -5.28 11.17
CA GLU A 163 -14.71 -6.40 12.09
C GLU A 163 -13.24 -6.64 12.44
N TRP A 164 -12.98 -7.01 13.69
CA TRP A 164 -11.63 -7.34 14.15
C TRP A 164 -11.35 -8.83 13.94
N VAL A 165 -10.39 -9.15 13.07
CA VAL A 165 -9.86 -10.50 12.87
C VAL A 165 -8.51 -10.60 13.57
N GLY A 166 -8.54 -11.02 14.83
CA GLY A 166 -7.38 -10.87 15.72
C GLY A 166 -7.08 -9.38 15.94
N ASP A 167 -5.85 -8.96 15.66
CA ASP A 167 -5.39 -7.57 15.81
C ASP A 167 -5.53 -6.73 14.52
N PHE A 168 -6.20 -7.26 13.50
CA PHE A 168 -6.35 -6.60 12.20
C PHE A 168 -7.81 -6.24 11.95
N PRO A 169 -8.12 -4.96 11.69
CA PRO A 169 -9.44 -4.56 11.26
C PRO A 169 -9.61 -4.95 9.79
N VAL A 170 -10.76 -5.52 9.46
CA VAL A 170 -11.23 -5.77 8.09
C VAL A 170 -12.47 -4.91 7.89
N PHE A 171 -12.46 -4.07 6.86
CA PHE A 171 -13.63 -3.26 6.55
C PHE A 171 -14.78 -4.10 6.02
N THR A 172 -15.98 -3.78 6.50
CA THR A 172 -17.25 -4.40 6.12
C THR A 172 -18.29 -3.37 5.67
N ALA A 173 -17.86 -2.11 5.56
CA ALA A 173 -18.64 -0.97 5.12
C ALA A 173 -19.01 -1.04 3.63
N SER A 174 -20.05 -0.30 3.24
CA SER A 174 -20.45 -0.21 1.83
C SER A 174 -19.39 0.53 1.01
N PRO A 175 -19.38 0.39 -0.33
CA PRO A 175 -18.48 1.17 -1.18
C PRO A 175 -18.54 2.69 -0.92
N GLU A 176 -19.72 3.24 -0.71
CA GLU A 176 -19.91 4.68 -0.43
C GLU A 176 -19.29 5.10 0.90
N GLU A 177 -19.48 4.29 1.96
CA GLU A 177 -18.88 4.54 3.28
C GLU A 177 -17.34 4.39 3.22
N LEU A 178 -16.83 3.43 2.44
CA LEU A 178 -15.39 3.27 2.20
C LEU A 178 -14.82 4.51 1.50
N GLN A 179 -15.49 5.01 0.46
CA GLN A 179 -15.09 6.22 -0.25
C GLN A 179 -15.08 7.43 0.71
N GLU A 180 -16.17 7.65 1.44
CA GLU A 180 -16.29 8.75 2.40
C GLU A 180 -15.18 8.72 3.45
N PHE A 181 -14.93 7.55 4.04
CA PHE A 181 -13.87 7.38 5.04
C PHE A 181 -12.49 7.75 4.48
N HIS A 182 -12.15 7.31 3.27
CA HIS A 182 -10.87 7.65 2.66
C HIS A 182 -10.78 9.14 2.36
N MET A 183 -11.81 9.70 1.73
CA MET A 183 -11.90 11.13 1.38
C MET A 183 -11.71 12.03 2.60
N ASN A 184 -12.34 11.67 3.73
CA ASN A 184 -12.24 12.42 4.99
C ASN A 184 -10.83 12.38 5.62
N HIS A 185 -9.97 11.44 5.22
CA HIS A 185 -8.64 11.27 5.80
C HIS A 185 -7.48 11.54 4.84
N LEU A 186 -7.73 11.94 3.58
CA LEU A 186 -6.69 12.18 2.57
C LEU A 186 -5.60 13.16 3.02
N ALA A 187 -5.99 14.18 3.79
CA ALA A 187 -5.10 15.23 4.31
C ALA A 187 -4.66 14.96 5.77
N THR A 188 -5.07 13.85 6.36
CA THR A 188 -4.70 13.52 7.75
C THR A 188 -3.24 13.09 7.79
N GLU A 189 -2.45 13.80 8.59
CA GLU A 189 -1.02 13.52 8.76
C GLU A 189 -0.81 12.08 9.24
N GLY A 190 0.05 11.35 8.52
CA GLY A 190 0.39 9.96 8.84
C GLY A 190 -0.69 8.92 8.51
N ALA A 191 -1.84 9.31 7.94
CA ALA A 191 -2.87 8.35 7.53
C ALA A 191 -2.49 7.56 6.27
N PHE A 192 -1.73 8.18 5.36
CA PHE A 192 -1.30 7.58 4.10
C PHE A 192 0.22 7.47 4.03
N SER A 193 0.70 6.45 3.32
CA SER A 193 2.11 6.28 3.01
C SER A 193 2.64 7.42 2.14
N GLY A 194 3.97 7.53 2.05
CA GLY A 194 4.57 8.20 0.89
C GLY A 194 4.18 7.51 -0.43
N PRO A 195 4.36 8.16 -1.58
CA PRO A 195 4.04 7.56 -2.86
C PRO A 195 4.90 6.32 -3.10
N LEU A 196 4.23 5.23 -3.45
CA LEU A 196 4.84 4.07 -4.09
C LEU A 196 4.91 4.37 -5.59
N GLU A 197 6.14 4.57 -6.05
CA GLU A 197 6.45 5.02 -7.39
C GLU A 197 6.71 3.86 -8.34
N PHE A 198 6.23 3.98 -9.57
CA PHE A 198 6.46 3.03 -10.65
C PHE A 198 6.89 3.73 -11.93
N VAL A 199 7.82 3.09 -12.64
CA VAL A 199 8.26 3.51 -13.98
C VAL A 199 7.89 2.46 -15.00
N ARG A 200 7.54 2.90 -16.22
CA ARG A 200 7.21 1.98 -17.31
C ARG A 200 8.42 1.09 -17.61
N LYS A 201 8.17 -0.22 -17.68
CA LYS A 201 9.19 -1.19 -18.07
C LYS A 201 9.40 -1.10 -19.58
N GLN A 202 10.57 -0.59 -19.98
CA GLN A 202 10.96 -0.61 -21.40
C GLN A 202 11.24 -2.06 -21.82
N GLY A 203 10.71 -2.44 -22.99
CA GLY A 203 10.83 -3.78 -23.57
C GLY A 203 12.22 -4.13 -24.07
#